data_AF-A0A2H8TP17-F1
#
_entry.id   AF-A0A2H8TP17-F1
#
_cell.length_a   1.000
_cell.length_b   1.000
_cell.length_c   1.000
_cell.angle_alpha   90.00
_cell.angle_beta   90.00
_cell.angle_gamma   90.00
#
_symmetry.space_group_name_H-M   'P 1'
#
loop_
_entity.id
_entity.type
_entity.pdbx_description
1 polymer ?
#
loop_
_entity_poly.entity_id
_entity_poly.type
_entity_poly.pdbx_seq_one_letter_code
_entity_poly.pdbx_strand_id
1 'polypeptide(L)'
;MASACRIFCRNINNIPLSKIISTKLRVSSKEFLIQRHSHSDQKDNTGTYKHSAFAEFYEKTKENKQVIEEDQDFEMLLRNSNFINLGDPEGKQVIGTIFHIVDNDLYIDFGWKFHCVCTRPVKNADSFVRGSQVKLRIKSLELATRFLGSEKDLTLLEADAALLGLHKPIKY
;
A
#
# COMPACT_ATOMS: atom_id res chain seq x y z
N MET A 1 15.39 41.98 9.21
CA MET A 1 14.93 41.82 7.81
C MET A 1 14.32 40.43 7.67
N ALA A 2 13.00 40.33 7.71
CA ALA A 2 12.28 39.07 7.53
C ALA A 2 11.38 39.21 6.29
N SER A 3 11.63 38.40 5.27
CA SER A 3 10.87 38.38 4.03
C SER A 3 9.77 37.35 4.14
N ALA A 4 8.53 37.81 4.25
CA ALA A 4 7.34 36.98 4.20
C ALA A 4 7.00 36.68 2.74
N CYS A 5 7.16 35.42 2.33
CA CYS A 5 6.78 34.95 1.02
C CYS A 5 5.24 34.80 0.96
N ARG A 6 4.56 35.75 0.31
CA ARG A 6 3.13 35.65 0.00
C ARG A 6 2.95 34.78 -1.25
N ILE A 7 2.43 33.56 -1.08
CA ILE A 7 1.96 32.75 -2.19
C ILE A 7 0.60 33.31 -2.63
N PHE A 8 0.56 33.77 -3.88
CA PHE A 8 -0.57 34.40 -4.52
C PHE A 8 -1.53 33.30 -5.02
N CYS A 9 -2.57 32.98 -4.25
CA CYS A 9 -3.66 32.11 -4.72
C CYS A 9 -4.49 32.87 -5.76
N ARG A 10 -4.34 32.51 -7.04
CA ARG A 10 -5.26 32.97 -8.09
C ARG A 10 -6.55 32.14 -8.06
N ASN A 11 -7.63 32.89 -7.90
CA ASN A 11 -9.03 32.54 -8.11
C ASN A 11 -9.23 31.73 -9.41
N ILE A 12 -9.71 30.49 -9.28
CA ILE A 12 -10.23 29.69 -10.39
C ILE A 12 -11.70 29.45 -10.09
N ASN A 13 -12.53 29.84 -11.05
CA ASN A 13 -13.96 29.99 -10.97
C ASN A 13 -14.70 28.76 -10.40
N ASN A 14 -15.72 29.04 -9.59
CA ASN A 14 -16.72 28.12 -9.06
C ASN A 14 -17.37 27.27 -10.16
N ILE A 15 -16.88 26.04 -10.33
CA ILE A 15 -17.62 24.96 -10.99
C ILE A 15 -17.81 23.88 -9.92
N PRO A 16 -19.05 23.48 -9.60
CA PRO A 16 -19.26 22.42 -8.62
C PRO A 16 -18.67 21.12 -9.16
N LEU A 17 -17.64 20.62 -8.47
CA LEU A 17 -16.93 19.36 -8.74
C LEU A 17 -17.83 18.10 -8.64
N SER A 18 -19.13 18.25 -8.38
CA SER A 18 -20.10 17.16 -8.23
C SER A 18 -20.42 16.38 -9.52
N LYS A 19 -19.74 16.68 -10.64
CA LYS A 19 -19.94 15.96 -11.92
C LYS A 19 -18.66 15.44 -12.57
N ILE A 20 -17.51 15.51 -11.91
CA ILE A 20 -16.29 14.87 -12.40
C ILE A 20 -16.16 13.53 -11.68
N ILE A 21 -16.79 12.51 -12.28
CA ILE A 21 -16.51 11.08 -12.14
C ILE A 21 -16.09 10.69 -10.71
N SER A 22 -17.08 10.54 -9.83
CA SER A 22 -16.91 9.80 -8.58
C SER A 22 -16.75 8.31 -8.93
N THR A 23 -15.54 7.89 -9.30
CA THR A 23 -15.18 6.48 -9.18
C THR A 23 -15.02 6.21 -7.69
N LYS A 24 -16.10 5.81 -7.04
CA LYS A 24 -16.05 5.21 -5.70
C LYS A 24 -15.11 4.01 -5.75
N LEU A 25 -13.91 4.16 -5.17
CA LEU A 25 -12.94 3.07 -5.07
C LEU A 25 -13.40 2.14 -3.94
N ARG A 26 -14.15 1.09 -4.30
CA ARG A 26 -14.49 0.01 -3.38
C ARG A 26 -13.22 -0.78 -3.07
N VAL A 27 -12.72 -0.69 -1.85
CA VAL A 27 -11.70 -1.61 -1.34
C VAL A 27 -12.40 -2.96 -1.11
N SER A 28 -12.20 -3.91 -2.03
CA SER A 28 -12.72 -5.27 -1.88
C SER A 28 -11.70 -6.13 -1.16
N SER A 29 -11.94 -6.40 0.11
CA SER A 29 -11.49 -7.66 0.71
C SER A 29 -12.29 -8.77 0.05
N LYS A 30 -11.61 -9.72 -0.61
CA LYS A 30 -12.26 -10.85 -1.29
C LYS A 30 -12.97 -11.71 -0.26
N GLU A 31 -14.30 -11.67 -0.22
CA GLU A 31 -15.11 -12.76 0.32
C GLU A 31 -16.21 -13.16 -0.67
N PHE A 32 -16.26 -14.46 -0.93
CA PHE A 32 -17.15 -15.16 -1.85
C PHE A 32 -18.60 -14.98 -1.41
N LEU A 33 -19.44 -14.38 -2.26
CA LEU A 33 -20.84 -14.13 -1.94
C LEU A 33 -21.70 -15.35 -2.34
N ILE A 34 -22.12 -16.16 -1.36
CA ILE A 34 -23.16 -17.17 -1.55
C ILE A 34 -24.52 -16.47 -1.38
N GLN A 35 -25.29 -16.46 -2.47
CA GLN A 35 -26.62 -15.85 -2.55
C GLN A 35 -27.63 -16.72 -1.79
N ARG A 36 -28.13 -16.24 -0.64
CA ARG A 36 -29.13 -16.95 0.18
C ARG A 36 -30.54 -16.73 -0.36
N HIS A 37 -31.20 -17.81 -0.78
CA HIS A 37 -32.66 -17.87 -0.87
C HIS A 37 -33.22 -18.20 0.51
N SER A 38 -34.11 -17.35 1.03
CA SER A 38 -34.83 -17.59 2.28
C SER A 38 -36.02 -18.51 2.03
N HIS A 39 -35.98 -19.72 2.59
CA HIS A 39 -37.18 -20.51 2.84
C HIS A 39 -37.45 -20.51 4.34
N SER A 40 -38.66 -20.07 4.68
CA SER A 40 -39.21 -20.09 6.03
C SER A 40 -39.55 -21.53 6.43
N ASP A 41 -39.24 -21.91 7.67
CA ASP A 41 -40.01 -22.92 8.40
C ASP A 41 -40.06 -22.58 9.90
N GLN A 42 -41.23 -22.83 10.47
CA GLN A 42 -41.63 -22.53 11.85
C GLN A 42 -41.44 -23.74 12.79
N LYS A 43 -41.40 -23.44 14.11
CA LYS A 43 -41.79 -24.27 15.28
C LYS A 43 -40.80 -25.41 15.67
N ASP A 44 -40.49 -25.75 16.93
CA ASP A 44 -41.30 -25.87 18.16
C ASP A 44 -40.46 -25.92 19.48
N ASN A 45 -41.18 -26.01 20.62
CA ASN A 45 -40.80 -25.89 22.03
C ASN A 45 -39.95 -27.02 22.69
N THR A 46 -39.33 -26.64 23.83
CA THR A 46 -38.85 -27.43 25.00
C THR A 46 -37.66 -28.39 24.85
N GLY A 47 -36.57 -28.10 25.57
CA GLY A 47 -35.48 -29.02 25.88
C GLY A 47 -34.21 -28.29 26.33
N THR A 48 -33.59 -28.71 27.42
CA THR A 48 -32.33 -28.13 27.95
C THR A 48 -31.23 -28.17 26.90
N TYR A 49 -30.95 -27.03 26.26
CA TYR A 49 -29.98 -26.93 25.18
C TYR A 49 -28.56 -26.96 25.73
N LYS A 50 -27.85 -28.08 25.49
CA LYS A 50 -26.40 -28.11 25.56
C LYS A 50 -25.88 -27.08 24.57
N HIS A 51 -25.13 -26.09 25.05
CA HIS A 51 -24.51 -25.06 24.23
C HIS A 51 -23.69 -25.76 23.13
N SER A 52 -24.20 -25.78 21.91
CA SER A 52 -23.56 -26.52 20.83
C SER A 52 -22.28 -25.78 20.42
N ALA A 53 -21.24 -26.51 20.05
CA ALA A 53 -19.97 -25.93 19.58
C ALA A 53 -20.19 -24.95 18.40
N PHE A 54 -21.26 -25.17 17.63
CA PHE A 54 -21.69 -24.27 16.57
C PHE A 54 -22.23 -22.93 17.10
N ALA A 55 -22.98 -22.94 18.20
CA ALA A 55 -23.47 -21.71 18.83
C ALA A 55 -22.32 -20.88 19.43
N GLU A 56 -21.30 -21.52 20.02
CA GLU A 56 -20.10 -20.80 20.51
C GLU A 56 -19.30 -20.20 19.36
N PHE A 57 -19.12 -20.95 18.27
CA PHE A 57 -18.48 -20.46 17.06
C PHE A 57 -19.24 -19.28 16.46
N TYR A 58 -20.57 -19.36 16.42
CA TYR A 58 -21.43 -18.28 15.90
C TYR A 58 -21.27 -16.99 16.71
N GLU A 59 -21.37 -17.04 18.04
CA GLU A 59 -21.18 -15.85 18.89
C GLU A 59 -19.74 -15.30 18.80
N LYS A 60 -18.73 -16.18 18.75
CA LYS A 60 -17.32 -15.79 18.55
C LYS A 60 -17.08 -15.10 17.19
N THR A 61 -17.80 -15.51 16.14
CA THR A 61 -17.71 -14.85 14.82
C THR A 61 -18.56 -13.58 14.72
N LYS A 62 -19.62 -13.45 15.52
CA LYS A 62 -20.51 -12.29 15.57
C LYS A 62 -19.87 -11.10 16.30
N GLU A 63 -19.03 -11.36 17.30
CA GLU A 63 -18.16 -10.35 17.92
C GLU A 63 -17.06 -9.87 16.98
N ASN A 64 -16.64 -10.72 16.04
CA ASN A 64 -15.76 -10.37 14.93
C ASN A 64 -16.54 -9.64 13.82
N LYS A 65 -17.32 -8.64 14.24
CA LYS A 65 -18.01 -7.71 13.34
C LYS A 65 -16.92 -7.02 12.54
N GLN A 66 -16.72 -7.47 11.31
CA GLN A 66 -15.89 -6.78 10.32
C GLN A 66 -16.29 -5.31 10.41
N VAL A 67 -15.34 -4.46 10.80
CA VAL A 67 -15.52 -3.01 10.78
C VAL A 67 -15.88 -2.71 9.35
N ILE A 68 -17.14 -2.37 9.10
CA ILE A 68 -17.56 -1.84 7.81
C ILE A 68 -16.87 -0.49 7.76
N GLU A 69 -15.65 -0.45 7.22
CA GLU A 69 -14.97 0.80 6.96
C GLU A 69 -15.88 1.59 6.02
N GLU A 70 -16.36 2.74 6.51
CA GLU A 70 -17.21 3.62 5.73
C GLU A 70 -16.47 3.99 4.44
N ASP A 71 -17.20 4.02 3.30
CA ASP A 71 -16.67 4.50 2.03
C ASP A 71 -15.95 5.85 2.24
N GLN A 72 -14.62 5.85 2.22
CA GLN A 72 -13.82 7.07 2.34
C GLN A 72 -13.64 7.71 0.96
N ASP A 73 -13.68 9.04 0.91
CA ASP A 73 -13.33 9.78 -0.30
C ASP A 73 -11.86 9.59 -0.65
N PHE A 74 -11.54 9.64 -1.95
CA PHE A 74 -10.16 9.53 -2.45
C PHE A 74 -9.23 10.55 -1.80
N GLU A 75 -9.71 11.76 -1.54
CA GLU A 75 -8.93 12.80 -0.87
C GLU A 75 -8.53 12.39 0.54
N MET A 76 -9.43 11.78 1.31
CA MET A 76 -9.16 11.28 2.66
C MET A 76 -8.15 10.13 2.62
N LEU A 77 -8.32 9.19 1.67
CA LEU A 77 -7.38 8.08 1.48
C LEU A 77 -5.98 8.59 1.11
N LEU A 78 -5.88 9.56 0.19
CA LEU A 78 -4.60 10.11 -0.24
C LEU A 78 -3.91 10.85 0.91
N ARG A 79 -4.62 11.73 1.62
CA ARG A 79 -4.10 12.50 2.76
C ARG A 79 -3.60 11.59 3.89
N ASN A 80 -4.27 10.46 4.13
CA ASN A 80 -3.89 9.51 5.18
C ASN A 80 -2.92 8.42 4.70
N SER A 81 -2.51 8.43 3.43
CA SER A 81 -1.60 7.42 2.89
C SER A 81 -0.19 7.53 3.47
N ASN A 82 0.47 6.39 3.63
CA ASN A 82 1.86 6.33 4.11
C ASN A 82 2.83 7.17 3.27
N PHE A 83 2.56 7.29 1.97
CA PHE A 83 3.37 8.09 1.06
C PHE A 83 3.27 9.59 1.36
N ILE A 84 2.06 10.14 1.48
CA ILE A 84 1.87 11.55 1.83
C ILE A 84 2.41 11.85 3.23
N ASN A 85 2.23 10.92 4.17
CA ASN A 85 2.76 11.03 5.53
C ASN A 85 4.30 10.97 5.61
N LEU A 86 4.97 10.34 4.64
CA LEU A 86 6.44 10.25 4.60
C LEU A 86 7.09 11.62 4.34
N GLY A 87 6.40 12.49 3.61
CA GLY A 87 6.91 13.81 3.21
C GLY A 87 8.01 13.69 2.15
N ASP A 88 9.10 14.45 2.33
CA ASP A 88 10.26 14.37 1.44
C ASP A 88 10.91 12.97 1.53
N PRO A 89 10.92 12.19 0.44
CA PRO A 89 11.41 10.82 0.44
C PRO A 89 12.95 10.73 0.48
N GLU A 90 13.67 11.76 0.06
CA GLU A 90 15.14 11.70 -0.05
C GLU A 90 15.78 11.44 1.32
N GLY A 91 16.66 10.44 1.38
CA GLY A 91 17.38 10.03 2.59
C GLY A 91 16.54 9.23 3.60
N LYS A 92 15.23 9.05 3.38
CA LYS A 92 14.36 8.24 4.27
C LYS A 92 14.67 6.75 4.14
N GLN A 93 14.46 6.04 5.23
CA GLN A 93 14.62 4.58 5.27
C GLN A 93 13.26 3.91 5.12
N VAL A 94 13.17 2.95 4.20
CA VAL A 94 11.95 2.19 3.93
C VAL A 94 12.26 0.69 3.89
N ILE A 95 11.21 -0.12 3.94
CA ILE A 95 11.31 -1.57 3.84
C ILE A 95 10.81 -1.97 2.46
N GLY A 96 11.64 -2.71 1.72
CA GLY A 96 11.30 -3.28 0.44
C GLY A 96 11.29 -4.81 0.48
N THR A 97 10.72 -5.42 -0.54
CA THR A 97 10.70 -6.87 -0.75
C THR A 97 11.35 -7.19 -2.10
N ILE A 98 12.29 -8.12 -2.10
CA ILE A 98 12.91 -8.58 -3.36
C ILE A 98 11.88 -9.42 -4.13
N PHE A 99 11.47 -8.99 -5.32
CA PHE A 99 10.49 -9.74 -6.12
C PHE A 99 11.13 -10.49 -7.29
N HIS A 100 12.31 -10.06 -7.75
CA HIS A 100 13.04 -10.70 -8.84
C HIS A 100 14.55 -10.57 -8.64
N ILE A 101 15.30 -11.53 -9.16
CA ILE A 101 16.76 -11.60 -9.04
C ILE A 101 17.29 -12.02 -10.41
N VAL A 102 18.19 -11.22 -10.98
CA VAL A 102 18.91 -11.53 -12.22
C VAL A 102 20.38 -11.48 -11.89
N ASP A 103 21.07 -12.62 -11.94
CA ASP A 103 22.48 -12.74 -11.56
C ASP A 103 22.78 -12.12 -10.18
N ASN A 104 23.40 -10.94 -10.17
CA ASN A 104 23.75 -10.18 -8.98
C ASN A 104 22.84 -8.97 -8.74
N ASP A 105 21.88 -8.70 -9.60
CA ASP A 105 20.97 -7.58 -9.49
C ASP A 105 19.67 -7.98 -8.79
N LEU A 106 19.33 -7.23 -7.75
CA LEU A 106 18.16 -7.44 -6.90
C LEU A 106 17.10 -6.40 -7.25
N TYR A 107 15.98 -6.87 -7.79
CA TYR A 107 14.81 -6.04 -8.06
C TYR A 107 13.93 -5.99 -6.82
N ILE A 108 13.79 -4.79 -6.26
CA ILE A 108 13.18 -4.57 -4.94
C ILE A 108 12.03 -3.59 -5.07
N ASP A 109 10.85 -4.02 -4.63
CA ASP A 109 9.66 -3.17 -4.52
C ASP A 109 9.48 -2.69 -3.08
N PHE A 110 9.24 -1.40 -2.89
CA PHE A 110 8.99 -0.77 -1.60
C PHE A 110 7.67 0.03 -1.57
N GLY A 111 6.74 -0.27 -2.49
CA GLY A 111 5.40 0.31 -2.53
C GLY A 111 5.33 1.67 -3.24
N TRP A 112 6.34 2.01 -4.03
CA TRP A 112 6.32 3.16 -4.91
C TRP A 112 5.94 2.76 -6.34
N LYS A 113 5.75 3.75 -7.22
CA LYS A 113 5.45 3.54 -8.64
C LYS A 113 6.53 2.74 -9.36
N PHE A 114 7.80 3.02 -9.04
CA PHE A 114 8.95 2.34 -9.62
C PHE A 114 9.70 1.57 -8.54
N HIS A 115 10.14 0.36 -8.88
CA HIS A 115 11.03 -0.43 -8.06
C HIS A 115 12.47 0.11 -8.15
N CYS A 116 13.34 -0.31 -7.25
CA CYS A 116 14.77 -0.06 -7.37
C CYS A 116 15.53 -1.34 -7.69
N VAL A 117 16.63 -1.19 -8.42
CA VAL A 117 17.59 -2.26 -8.67
C VAL A 117 18.83 -2.01 -7.83
N CYS A 118 19.25 -3.01 -7.06
CA CYS A 118 20.45 -2.93 -6.22
C CYS A 118 21.33 -4.15 -6.44
N THR A 119 22.64 -3.94 -6.47
CA THR A 119 23.61 -5.05 -6.53
C THR A 119 23.60 -5.85 -5.23
N ARG A 120 23.67 -7.17 -5.33
CA ARG A 120 23.75 -8.08 -4.20
C ARG A 120 25.04 -7.81 -3.40
N PRO A 121 24.94 -7.60 -2.08
CA PRO A 121 26.11 -7.38 -1.26
C PRO A 121 26.92 -8.67 -1.13
N VAL A 122 28.25 -8.52 -1.11
CA VAL A 122 29.19 -9.65 -0.96
C VAL A 122 29.03 -10.33 0.40
N LYS A 123 28.69 -9.56 1.43
CA LYS A 123 28.46 -10.09 2.79
C LYS A 123 27.06 -10.71 2.87
N ASN A 124 26.99 -11.97 3.31
CA ASN A 124 25.74 -12.72 3.49
C ASN A 124 24.86 -12.76 2.24
N ALA A 125 25.50 -12.91 1.06
CA ALA A 125 24.86 -12.96 -0.25
C ALA A 125 23.67 -13.96 -0.31
N ASP A 126 23.84 -15.12 0.32
CA ASP A 126 22.86 -16.23 0.32
C ASP A 126 21.54 -15.87 0.99
N SER A 127 21.51 -14.84 1.85
CA SER A 127 20.30 -14.42 2.54
C SER A 127 19.40 -13.51 1.68
N PHE A 128 19.92 -12.97 0.58
CA PHE A 128 19.19 -12.11 -0.35
C PHE A 128 18.51 -12.93 -1.44
N VAL A 129 17.47 -13.66 -1.02
CA VAL A 129 16.60 -14.46 -1.87
C VAL A 129 15.31 -13.73 -2.21
N ARG A 130 14.60 -14.22 -3.23
CA ARG A 130 13.28 -13.70 -3.60
C ARG A 130 12.32 -13.83 -2.41
N GLY A 131 11.59 -12.76 -2.12
CA GLY A 131 10.70 -12.66 -0.96
C GLY A 131 11.34 -12.10 0.31
N SER A 132 12.67 -11.97 0.37
CA SER A 132 13.34 -11.37 1.52
C SER A 132 12.97 -9.90 1.67
N GLN A 133 12.69 -9.49 2.91
CA GLN A 133 12.47 -8.09 3.27
C GLN A 133 13.79 -7.40 3.56
N VAL A 134 14.04 -6.27 2.90
CA VAL A 134 15.28 -5.51 2.97
C VAL A 134 15.02 -4.07 3.43
N LYS A 135 16.02 -3.46 4.07
CA LYS A 135 16.03 -2.04 4.41
C LYS A 135 16.72 -1.27 3.30
N LEU A 136 16.06 -0.23 2.82
CA LEU A 136 16.54 0.67 1.78
C LEU A 136 16.65 2.08 2.33
N ARG A 137 17.58 2.86 1.78
CA ARG A 137 17.58 4.33 1.89
C ARG A 137 17.27 4.92 0.53
N ILE A 138 16.18 5.67 0.43
CA ILE A 138 15.76 6.29 -0.82
C ILE A 138 16.72 7.43 -1.15
N LYS A 139 17.10 7.56 -2.42
CA LYS A 139 17.76 8.76 -2.96
C LYS A 139 16.82 9.50 -3.90
N SER A 140 16.29 8.81 -4.90
CA SER A 140 15.27 9.35 -5.80
C SER A 140 14.16 8.34 -6.04
N LEU A 141 12.92 8.82 -6.08
CA LEU A 141 11.74 8.03 -6.39
C LEU A 141 11.56 7.74 -7.89
N GLU A 142 12.24 8.51 -8.76
CA GLU A 142 12.26 8.31 -10.20
C GLU A 142 13.60 8.83 -10.75
N LEU A 143 14.32 7.98 -11.48
CA LEU A 143 15.47 8.43 -12.26
C LEU A 143 14.99 9.06 -13.56
N ALA A 144 14.83 10.37 -13.53
CA ALA A 144 14.49 11.20 -14.68
C ALA A 144 15.46 12.37 -14.78
N THR A 145 15.91 12.68 -15.99
CA THR A 145 16.74 13.86 -16.26
C THR A 145 16.45 14.45 -17.62
N ARG A 146 16.70 15.75 -17.77
CA ARG A 146 16.58 16.46 -19.04
C ARG A 146 17.96 16.68 -19.63
N PHE A 147 18.14 16.27 -20.88
CA PHE A 147 19.38 16.53 -21.61
C PHE A 147 19.22 17.77 -22.50
N LEU A 148 20.35 18.40 -22.84
CA LEU A 148 20.33 19.53 -23.75
C LEU A 148 19.78 19.09 -25.11
N GLY A 149 18.78 19.82 -25.61
CA GLY A 149 18.11 19.51 -26.87
C GLY A 149 16.91 18.57 -26.73
N SER A 150 16.59 18.05 -25.54
CA SER A 150 15.34 17.32 -25.31
C SER A 150 14.22 18.27 -24.86
N GLU A 151 13.04 18.14 -25.47
CA GLU A 151 11.84 18.89 -25.04
C GLU A 151 11.23 18.31 -23.76
N LYS A 152 11.46 17.02 -23.51
CA LYS A 152 10.91 16.25 -22.39
C LYS A 152 12.01 15.57 -21.60
N ASP A 153 11.67 15.14 -20.40
CA ASP A 153 12.56 14.39 -19.52
C ASP A 153 12.65 12.94 -20.01
N LEU A 154 13.85 12.38 -19.97
CA LEU A 154 14.09 10.96 -20.20
C LEU A 154 14.09 10.25 -18.85
N THR A 155 13.35 9.16 -18.73
CA THR A 155 13.21 8.40 -17.49
C THR A 155 13.68 6.97 -17.68
N LEU A 156 14.36 6.42 -16.67
CA LEU A 156 14.83 5.03 -16.67
C LEU A 156 13.77 4.04 -16.17
N LEU A 157 12.62 4.54 -15.71
CA LEU A 157 11.51 3.75 -15.16
C LEU A 157 11.90 2.92 -13.92
N GLU A 158 12.87 3.42 -13.15
CA GLU A 158 13.35 2.85 -11.91
C GLU A 158 13.61 3.95 -10.87
N ALA A 159 13.55 3.57 -9.59
CA ALA A 159 13.93 4.40 -8.46
C ALA A 159 15.38 4.12 -8.05
N ASP A 160 16.07 5.14 -7.51
CA ASP A 160 17.41 4.98 -6.93
C ASP A 160 17.34 4.89 -5.41
N ALA A 161 17.86 3.79 -4.88
CA ALA A 161 17.94 3.54 -3.45
C ALA A 161 19.24 2.80 -3.12
N ALA A 162 19.71 2.98 -1.89
CA ALA A 162 20.83 2.23 -1.35
C ALA A 162 20.34 1.07 -0.47
N LEU A 163 20.81 -0.14 -0.76
CA LEU A 163 20.55 -1.33 0.05
C LEU A 163 21.39 -1.29 1.34
N LEU A 164 20.71 -1.20 2.49
CA LEU A 164 21.36 -1.16 3.81
C LEU A 164 21.58 -2.56 4.40
N GLY A 165 20.62 -3.47 4.19
CA GLY A 165 20.68 -4.84 4.71
C GLY A 165 19.31 -5.51 4.81
N LEU A 166 19.23 -6.65 5.49
CA LEU A 166 17.97 -7.38 5.70
C LEU A 166 17.14 -6.70 6.80
N HIS A 167 15.81 -6.67 6.63
CA HIS A 167 14.90 -6.16 7.64
C HIS A 167 14.58 -7.20 8.72
N LYS A 168 14.26 -8.42 8.30
CA LYS A 168 14.03 -9.58 9.19
C LYS A 168 15.05 -10.68 8.86
N PRO A 169 15.68 -11.28 9.88
CA PRO A 169 16.47 -12.48 9.66
C PRO A 169 15.56 -13.63 9.22
N ILE A 170 16.02 -14.44 8.28
CA ILE A 170 15.32 -15.66 7.87
C ILE A 170 15.38 -16.62 9.06
N LYS A 171 14.22 -17.01 9.58
CA LYS A 171 14.13 -18.08 10.60
C LYS A 171 14.03 -19.41 9.84
N TYR A 172 15.00 -20.29 10.10
CA TYR A 172 14.98 -21.69 9.65
C TYR A 172 13.99 -22.50 10.47
#